data_AF-A0A0M2VGC5-F1
#
_entry.id   AF-A0A0M2VGC5-F1
#
_cell.length_a   1.000
_cell.length_b   1.000
_cell.length_c   1.000
_cell.angle_alpha   90.00
_cell.angle_beta   90.00
_cell.angle_gamma   90.00
#
_symmetry.space_group_name_H-M   'P 1'
#
loop_
_entity.id
_entity.type
_entity.pdbx_description
1 polymer ?
#
loop_
_entity_poly.entity_id
_entity_poly.type
_entity_poly.pdbx_seq_one_letter_code
_entity_poly.pdbx_strand_id
1 'polypeptide(L)'
;MFKSIIFAAIMLFSSYGVTANTANTQQVQVDIPQVGIQPIVFYIVNKTNGSTKVCVSSGNICNEIPGTGTVSEDMAFFELSHNNGENFNISLINFLETEYTQDNGMSCRQSSTCGSDNDCTAVLTCKKD
;
A
#
# COMPACT_ATOMS: atom_id res chain seq x y z
N MET A 1 17.61 21.77 -8.36
CA MET A 1 16.46 21.70 -7.43
C MET A 1 16.29 20.24 -7.04
N PHE A 2 16.49 19.92 -5.76
CA PHE A 2 16.47 18.56 -5.23
C PHE A 2 15.02 18.06 -5.13
N LYS A 3 14.72 16.91 -5.75
CA LYS A 3 13.43 16.22 -5.62
C LYS A 3 13.41 15.47 -4.30
N SER A 4 12.52 15.87 -3.38
CA SER A 4 12.20 15.09 -2.19
C SER A 4 11.59 13.76 -2.61
N ILE A 5 12.21 12.67 -2.16
CA ILE A 5 11.62 11.34 -2.14
C ILE A 5 11.00 11.22 -0.76
N ILE A 6 9.67 11.21 -0.68
CA ILE A 6 8.97 10.95 0.58
C ILE A 6 8.91 9.43 0.74
N PHE A 7 9.46 8.94 1.84
CA PHE A 7 9.47 7.54 2.21
C PHE A 7 8.39 7.31 3.28
N ALA A 8 7.20 6.86 2.88
CA ALA A 8 6.19 6.39 3.83
C ALA A 8 6.21 4.85 3.87
N ALA A 9 6.86 4.30 4.89
CA ALA A 9 6.78 2.88 5.21
C ALA A 9 5.72 2.68 6.29
N ILE A 10 4.51 2.26 5.89
CA ILE A 10 3.48 1.87 6.86
C ILE A 10 3.82 0.46 7.35
N MET A 11 4.46 0.37 8.51
CA MET A 11 4.64 -0.90 9.22
C MET A 11 3.39 -1.21 10.03
N LEU A 12 2.56 -2.14 9.55
CA LEU A 12 1.46 -2.70 10.33
C LEU A 12 2.02 -3.71 11.34
N PHE A 13 2.28 -3.25 12.57
CA PHE A 13 2.56 -4.14 13.69
C PHE A 13 1.25 -4.60 14.33
N SER A 14 0.87 -5.86 14.12
CA SER A 14 -0.11 -6.52 14.97
C SER A 14 0.55 -6.86 16.31
N SER A 15 0.26 -6.08 17.36
CA SER A 15 0.69 -6.41 18.73
C SER A 15 -0.17 -7.55 19.29
N TYR A 16 0.37 -8.76 19.31
CA TYR A 16 -0.21 -9.86 20.10
C TYR A 16 0.34 -9.77 21.52
N GLY A 17 -0.50 -9.29 22.44
CA GLY A 17 -0.23 -9.43 23.87
C GLY A 17 -0.32 -10.90 24.27
N VAL A 18 0.80 -11.49 24.68
CA VAL A 18 0.80 -12.78 25.37
C VAL A 18 1.08 -12.52 26.84
N THR A 19 0.04 -12.45 27.65
CA THR A 19 0.17 -12.60 29.11
C THR A 19 0.42 -14.07 29.40
N ALA A 20 1.69 -14.48 29.45
CA ALA A 20 2.09 -15.80 29.90
C ALA A 20 2.40 -15.76 31.41
N ASN A 21 1.43 -16.19 32.21
CA ASN A 21 1.65 -16.57 33.60
C ASN A 21 1.65 -18.10 33.68
N THR A 22 2.83 -18.73 33.66
CA THR A 22 3.08 -20.01 34.37
C THR A 22 4.55 -20.41 34.28
N ALA A 23 5.11 -20.72 35.44
CA ALA A 23 6.38 -21.41 35.60
C ALA A 23 6.31 -22.80 34.96
N ASN A 24 7.26 -23.09 34.06
CA ASN A 24 8.05 -24.33 34.01
C ASN A 24 8.83 -24.38 32.70
N THR A 25 10.15 -24.46 32.84
CA THR A 25 11.15 -24.52 31.78
C THR A 25 11.03 -25.82 30.98
N GLN A 26 10.42 -25.75 29.81
CA GLN A 26 10.83 -26.56 28.65
C GLN A 26 10.98 -25.62 27.46
N GLN A 27 12.22 -25.37 27.05
CA GLN A 27 12.51 -24.69 25.79
C GLN A 27 12.12 -25.61 24.65
N VAL A 28 10.88 -25.51 24.20
CA VAL A 28 10.49 -26.04 22.90
C VAL A 28 11.08 -25.08 21.88
N GLN A 29 12.22 -25.43 21.31
CA GLN A 29 12.71 -24.80 20.08
C GLN A 29 11.75 -25.21 18.97
N VAL A 30 10.69 -24.43 18.80
CA VAL A 30 9.85 -24.52 17.60
C VAL A 30 10.68 -23.84 16.51
N ASP A 31 11.28 -24.65 15.63
CA ASP A 31 11.74 -24.19 14.33
C ASP A 31 10.48 -23.82 13.53
N ILE A 32 9.93 -22.64 13.84
CA ILE A 32 8.88 -22.04 13.01
C ILE A 32 9.63 -21.55 11.78
N PRO A 33 9.39 -22.10 10.58
CA PRO A 33 9.90 -21.48 9.38
C PRO A 33 9.41 -20.04 9.40
N GLN A 34 10.35 -19.08 9.49
CA GLN A 34 10.01 -17.69 9.20
C GLN A 34 9.52 -17.67 7.77
N VAL A 35 8.22 -17.79 7.59
CA VAL A 35 7.55 -17.48 6.33
C VAL A 35 7.83 -16.00 6.14
N GLY A 36 8.85 -15.71 5.35
CA GLY A 36 9.33 -14.36 5.06
C GLY A 36 8.29 -13.62 4.26
N ILE A 37 7.27 -13.09 4.93
CA ILE A 37 6.36 -12.12 4.35
C ILE A 37 7.15 -10.82 4.33
N GLN A 38 7.85 -10.56 3.24
CA GLN A 38 8.41 -9.23 3.01
C GLN A 38 7.26 -8.21 3.04
N PRO A 39 7.42 -7.07 3.73
CA PRO A 39 6.40 -6.04 3.76
C PRO A 39 6.11 -5.55 2.33
N ILE A 40 4.83 -5.41 1.99
CA ILE A 40 4.41 -4.82 0.72
C ILE A 40 4.75 -3.33 0.79
N VAL A 41 5.55 -2.85 -0.15
CA VAL A 41 5.93 -1.43 -0.24
C VAL A 41 5.46 -0.88 -1.57
N PHE A 42 4.68 0.19 -1.54
CA PHE A 42 4.21 0.90 -2.72
C PHE A 42 5.01 2.20 -2.93
N TYR A 43 5.11 2.63 -4.18
CA TYR A 43 5.73 3.91 -4.54
C TYR A 43 4.86 4.67 -5.55
N ILE A 44 4.82 5.99 -5.39
CA ILE A 44 4.19 6.91 -6.34
C ILE A 44 5.29 7.62 -7.13
N VAL A 45 5.15 7.59 -8.45
CA VAL A 45 6.07 8.25 -9.38
C VAL A 45 5.30 9.28 -10.21
N ASN A 46 5.48 10.55 -9.86
CA ASN A 46 4.86 11.67 -10.56
C ASN A 46 5.68 12.05 -11.81
N LYS A 47 5.00 12.13 -12.95
CA LYS A 47 5.57 12.60 -14.23
C LYS A 47 5.27 14.09 -14.44
N THR A 48 6.09 14.73 -15.27
CA THR A 48 6.03 16.17 -15.57
C THR A 48 4.75 16.65 -16.24
N ASN A 49 3.90 15.75 -16.72
CA ASN A 49 2.62 16.06 -17.39
C ASN A 49 1.39 15.83 -16.48
N GLY A 50 1.57 15.71 -15.17
CA GLY A 50 0.48 15.39 -14.23
C GLY A 50 0.04 13.93 -14.28
N SER A 51 0.65 13.09 -15.12
CA SER A 51 0.47 11.64 -15.05
C SER A 51 1.26 11.07 -13.88
N THR A 52 0.66 10.11 -13.19
CA THR A 52 1.26 9.44 -12.05
C THR A 52 1.20 7.94 -12.26
N LYS A 53 2.25 7.25 -11.82
CA LYS A 53 2.34 5.79 -11.80
C LYS A 53 2.47 5.30 -10.37
N VAL A 54 1.93 4.11 -10.12
CA VAL A 54 2.09 3.42 -8.84
C VAL A 54 2.80 2.10 -9.10
N CYS A 55 3.77 1.76 -8.27
CA CYS A 55 4.44 0.48 -8.36
C CYS A 55 4.58 -0.19 -6.99
N VAL A 56 4.73 -1.51 -7.01
CA VAL A 56 5.04 -2.31 -5.83
C VAL A 56 6.50 -2.76 -5.86
N SER A 57 7.16 -2.69 -4.71
CA SER A 57 8.52 -3.18 -4.51
C SER A 57 8.56 -4.69 -4.57
N SER A 58 9.45 -5.24 -5.41
CA SER A 58 9.84 -6.64 -5.39
C SER A 58 11.37 -6.70 -5.39
N GLY A 59 11.95 -6.62 -4.19
CA GLY A 59 13.40 -6.48 -4.01
C GLY A 59 13.93 -5.15 -4.54
N ASN A 60 14.75 -5.20 -5.59
CA ASN A 60 15.37 -4.00 -6.20
C ASN A 60 14.57 -3.43 -7.38
N ILE A 61 13.42 -4.02 -7.71
CA ILE A 61 12.63 -3.67 -8.89
C ILE A 61 11.26 -3.12 -8.45
N CYS A 62 10.88 -1.99 -9.05
CA CYS A 62 9.57 -1.36 -8.90
C CYS A 62 8.68 -1.86 -10.05
N ASN A 63 7.74 -2.75 -9.73
CA ASN A 63 6.82 -3.32 -10.70
C ASN A 63 5.57 -2.44 -10.77
N GLU A 64 5.38 -1.79 -11.91
CA GLU A 64 4.22 -0.92 -12.15
C GLU A 64 2.92 -1.69 -12.03
N ILE A 65 1.97 -1.14 -11.29
CA ILE A 65 0.60 -1.64 -11.21
C ILE A 65 -0.12 -1.08 -12.44
N PRO A 66 -0.66 -1.94 -13.33
CA PRO A 66 -1.37 -1.49 -14.53
C PRO A 66 -2.52 -0.56 -14.17
N GLY A 67 -2.68 0.51 -14.96
CA GLY A 67 -3.79 1.45 -14.78
C GLY A 67 -3.42 2.88 -15.13
N THR A 68 -4.24 3.81 -14.65
CA THR A 68 -4.05 5.24 -14.86
C THR A 68 -4.00 5.97 -13.54
N GLY A 69 -3.15 7.00 -13.50
CA GLY A 69 -3.05 7.93 -12.39
C GLY A 69 -2.86 9.34 -12.92
N THR A 70 -3.61 10.29 -12.37
CA THR A 70 -3.45 11.72 -12.65
C THR A 70 -3.49 12.50 -11.37
N VAL A 71 -2.50 13.38 -11.17
CA VAL A 71 -2.34 14.17 -9.95
C VAL A 71 -2.05 15.61 -10.33
N SER A 72 -2.75 16.51 -9.64
CA SER A 72 -2.60 17.96 -9.72
C SER A 72 -2.65 18.55 -8.31
N GLU A 73 -2.53 19.87 -8.19
CA GLU A 73 -2.58 20.55 -6.90
C GLU A 73 -3.93 20.37 -6.17
N ASP A 74 -5.02 20.26 -6.93
CA ASP A 74 -6.38 20.27 -6.38
C ASP A 74 -7.10 18.92 -6.48
N MET A 75 -6.50 17.94 -7.18
CA MET A 75 -7.14 16.67 -7.47
C MET A 75 -6.11 15.55 -7.66
N ALA A 76 -6.44 14.37 -7.14
CA ALA A 76 -5.78 13.12 -7.48
C ALA A 76 -6.81 12.06 -7.92
N PHE A 77 -6.49 11.30 -8.96
CA PHE A 77 -7.30 10.20 -9.44
C PHE A 77 -6.42 9.00 -9.77
N PHE A 78 -6.87 7.82 -9.34
CA PHE A 78 -6.25 6.54 -9.65
C PHE A 78 -7.32 5.52 -10.02
N GLU A 79 -7.04 4.75 -11.06
CA GLU A 79 -7.75 3.54 -11.44
C GLU A 79 -6.71 2.48 -11.79
N LEU A 80 -6.50 1.53 -10.89
CA LEU A 80 -5.42 0.54 -10.96
C LEU A 80 -6.00 -0.86 -10.93
N SER A 81 -5.57 -1.71 -11.86
CA SER A 81 -6.00 -3.11 -11.98
C SER A 81 -4.83 -4.06 -11.73
N HIS A 82 -5.07 -5.12 -10.96
CA HIS A 82 -4.05 -6.11 -10.60
C HIS A 82 -4.68 -7.47 -10.25
N ASN A 83 -3.90 -8.54 -10.22
CA ASN A 83 -4.35 -9.91 -9.93
C ASN A 83 -3.76 -10.48 -8.62
N ASN A 84 -3.44 -9.60 -7.69
CA ASN A 84 -2.77 -9.95 -6.42
C ASN A 84 -3.73 -10.20 -5.25
N GLY A 85 -5.04 -10.20 -5.52
CA GLY A 85 -6.07 -10.54 -4.54
C GLY A 85 -6.45 -9.39 -3.61
N GLU A 86 -7.47 -9.66 -2.80
CA GLU A 86 -8.19 -8.65 -2.01
C GLU A 86 -7.31 -7.96 -0.95
N ASN A 87 -6.47 -8.71 -0.23
CA ASN A 87 -5.58 -8.13 0.78
C ASN A 87 -4.57 -7.14 0.19
N PHE A 88 -4.07 -7.41 -1.01
CA PHE A 88 -3.21 -6.48 -1.73
C PHE A 88 -3.99 -5.22 -2.13
N ASN A 89 -5.21 -5.40 -2.65
CA ASN A 89 -6.07 -4.31 -3.10
C ASN A 89 -6.41 -3.34 -1.95
N ILE A 90 -6.75 -3.88 -0.77
CA ILE A 90 -6.98 -3.10 0.46
C ILE A 90 -5.71 -2.32 0.83
N SER A 91 -4.54 -2.97 0.81
CA SER A 91 -3.27 -2.33 1.16
C SER A 91 -2.92 -1.19 0.19
N LEU A 92 -3.17 -1.39 -1.10
CA LEU A 92 -2.97 -0.38 -2.15
C LEU A 92 -3.87 0.84 -1.94
N ILE A 93 -5.16 0.62 -1.70
CA ILE A 93 -6.12 1.71 -1.49
C ILE A 93 -5.77 2.53 -0.25
N ASN A 94 -5.46 1.86 0.87
CA ASN A 94 -5.07 2.53 2.11
C ASN A 94 -3.79 3.37 1.94
N PHE A 95 -2.81 2.86 1.18
CA PHE A 95 -1.60 3.59 0.85
C PHE A 95 -1.92 4.88 0.08
N LEU A 96 -2.72 4.77 -0.99
CA LEU A 96 -3.08 5.93 -1.81
C LEU A 96 -3.92 6.95 -1.01
N GLU A 97 -4.88 6.49 -0.22
CA GLU A 97 -5.68 7.37 0.64
C GLU A 97 -4.79 8.10 1.66
N THR A 98 -3.86 7.40 2.30
CA THR A 98 -2.94 8.01 3.28
C THR A 98 -2.10 9.11 2.66
N GLU A 99 -1.46 8.84 1.51
CA GLU A 99 -0.63 9.83 0.81
C GLU A 99 -1.43 11.11 0.50
N TYR A 100 -2.65 10.98 -0.02
CA TYR A 100 -3.40 12.16 -0.47
C TYR A 100 -4.19 12.85 0.65
N THR A 101 -4.60 12.12 1.70
CA THR A 101 -5.27 12.73 2.86
C THR A 101 -4.30 13.36 3.84
N GLN A 102 -3.28 12.61 4.28
CA GLN A 102 -2.38 13.07 5.35
C GLN A 102 -1.29 13.99 4.82
N ASP A 103 -0.67 13.63 3.69
CA ASP A 103 0.49 14.38 3.19
C ASP A 103 0.09 15.54 2.27
N ASN A 104 -1.10 15.46 1.66
CA ASN A 104 -1.59 16.48 0.71
C ASN A 104 -2.88 17.19 1.14
N GLY A 105 -3.47 16.83 2.29
CA GLY A 105 -4.63 17.52 2.86
C GLY A 105 -5.89 17.45 2.00
N MET A 106 -6.07 16.38 1.21
CA MET A 106 -7.23 16.20 0.35
C MET A 106 -8.31 15.36 1.01
N SER A 107 -9.55 15.56 0.59
CA SER A 107 -10.70 14.71 0.90
C SER A 107 -10.87 13.64 -0.17
N CYS A 108 -10.76 12.37 0.20
CA CYS A 108 -10.76 11.23 -0.72
C CYS A 108 -12.06 10.41 -0.68
N ARG A 109 -12.41 9.82 -1.82
CA ARG A 109 -13.45 8.81 -1.97
C ARG A 109 -12.87 7.61 -2.70
N GLN A 110 -13.06 6.44 -2.09
CA GLN A 110 -12.55 5.17 -2.61
C GLN A 110 -13.67 4.23 -3.05
N SER A 111 -13.36 3.38 -4.01
CA SER A 111 -14.13 2.18 -4.34
C SER A 111 -13.21 1.09 -4.83
N SER A 112 -13.62 -0.15 -4.63
CA SER A 112 -12.81 -1.30 -5.01
C SER A 112 -13.70 -2.45 -5.47
N THR A 113 -13.26 -3.20 -6.46
CA THR A 113 -13.88 -4.45 -6.88
C THR A 113 -12.83 -5.55 -6.89
N CYS A 114 -13.21 -6.77 -6.48
CA CYS A 114 -12.39 -7.96 -6.61
C CYS A 114 -13.26 -9.11 -7.10
N GLY A 115 -12.83 -9.76 -8.18
CA GLY A 115 -13.45 -10.96 -8.73
C GLY A 115 -12.93 -12.24 -8.05
N SER A 116 -13.53 -13.37 -8.42
CA SER A 116 -13.15 -14.69 -7.90
C SER A 116 -11.74 -15.14 -8.29
N ASP A 117 -11.16 -14.57 -9.34
CA ASP A 117 -9.85 -14.94 -9.88
C ASP A 117 -8.71 -14.08 -9.30
N ASN A 118 -8.94 -13.41 -8.17
CA ASN A 118 -8.03 -12.42 -7.56
C ASN A 118 -7.80 -11.15 -8.38
N ASP A 119 -8.54 -10.99 -9.48
CA ASP A 119 -8.56 -9.78 -10.30
C ASP A 119 -9.29 -8.67 -9.55
N CYS A 120 -8.56 -7.63 -9.20
CA CYS A 120 -9.04 -6.51 -8.44
C CYS A 120 -8.82 -5.19 -9.19
N THR A 121 -9.70 -4.24 -8.95
CA THR A 121 -9.54 -2.84 -9.38
C THR A 121 -9.70 -1.92 -8.17
N ALA A 122 -8.70 -1.06 -7.96
CA ALA A 122 -8.71 0.02 -6.99
C ALA A 122 -9.01 1.34 -7.70
N VAL A 123 -10.01 2.07 -7.19
CA VAL A 123 -10.33 3.42 -7.66
C VAL A 123 -10.28 4.39 -6.49
N LEU A 124 -9.49 5.45 -6.63
CA LEU A 124 -9.40 6.54 -5.66
C LEU A 124 -9.57 7.87 -6.37
N THR A 125 -10.47 8.70 -5.85
CA THR A 125 -10.62 10.10 -6.27
C THR A 125 -10.49 11.00 -5.05
N CYS A 126 -9.53 11.91 -5.07
CA CYS A 126 -9.31 12.90 -4.03
C CYS A 126 -9.43 14.30 -4.59
N LYS A 127 -9.93 15.22 -3.76
CA LYS A 127 -10.05 16.64 -4.08
C LYS A 127 -9.61 17.49 -2.89
N LYS A 128 -9.01 18.63 -3.17
CA LYS A 128 -8.78 19.68 -2.17
C LYS A 128 -10.12 20.35 -1.85
N ASP A 129 -10.34 20.63 -0.58
CA ASP A 129 -11.55 21.33 -0.12
C ASP A 129 -11.47 22.85 -0.38
#